data_AF-A0A352Y1B2-F1
#
_entry.id   AF-A0A352Y1B2-F1
#
_cell.length_a   1.000
_cell.length_b   1.000
_cell.length_c   1.000
_cell.angle_alpha   90.00
_cell.angle_beta   90.00
_cell.angle_gamma   90.00
#
_symmetry.space_group_name_H-M   'P 1'
#
loop_
_entity.id
_entity.type
_entity.pdbx_description
1 polymer ?
#
loop_
_entity_poly.entity_id
_entity_poly.type
_entity_poly.pdbx_seq_one_letter_code
_entity_poly.pdbx_strand_id
1 'polypeptide(L)'
;LGSPIELLAHPANDFVRQLVGADNILRQLEYLPVLEAIETELDRNAAVPGSVLPRSSSSATLLQAMFTLIEKNVTALSVYDEKTQEQIGYVTLSSINREVSKSHSTLAAK
;
A
#
# COMPACT_ATOMS: atom_id res chain seq x y z
N LEU A 1 19.17 -19.00 8.97
CA LEU A 1 18.46 -18.22 7.94
C LEU A 1 17.05 -18.04 8.47
N GLY A 2 16.78 -16.90 9.10
CA GLY A 2 15.47 -16.62 9.68
C GLY A 2 14.53 -16.11 8.61
N SER A 3 13.24 -16.41 8.74
CA SER A 3 12.25 -15.87 7.80
C SER A 3 12.27 -14.33 7.86
N PRO A 4 11.87 -13.62 6.79
CA PRO A 4 11.70 -12.17 6.84
C PRO A 4 10.86 -11.71 8.05
N ILE A 5 9.91 -12.54 8.50
CA ILE A 5 9.07 -12.30 9.67
C ILE A 5 9.86 -12.40 11.00
N GLU A 6 10.81 -13.32 11.12
CA GLU A 6 11.65 -13.45 12.33
C GLU A 6 12.64 -12.29 12.49
N LEU A 7 13.12 -11.75 11.37
CA LEU A 7 13.96 -10.55 11.33
C LEU A 7 13.23 -9.29 11.85
N LEU A 8 11.90 -9.26 11.69
CA LEU A 8 11.02 -8.20 12.19
C LEU A 8 10.67 -8.40 13.66
N ALA A 9 10.46 -9.64 14.10
CA ALA A 9 10.10 -9.97 15.47
C ALA A 9 11.29 -9.86 16.46
N HIS A 10 12.51 -10.16 16.00
CA HIS A 10 13.72 -10.16 16.84
C HIS A 10 14.91 -9.50 16.10
N PRO A 11 14.98 -8.16 16.09
CA PRO A 11 16.02 -7.42 15.37
C PRO A 11 17.42 -7.76 15.88
N ALA A 12 18.31 -8.16 14.95
CA ALA A 12 19.63 -8.66 15.30
C ALA A 12 20.66 -7.57 15.71
N ASN A 13 20.47 -6.30 15.31
CA ASN A 13 21.37 -5.19 15.68
C ASN A 13 20.69 -3.81 15.52
N ASP A 14 21.37 -2.74 15.93
CA ASP A 14 20.82 -1.37 15.96
C ASP A 14 20.52 -0.80 14.56
N PHE A 15 21.26 -1.20 13.52
CA PHE A 15 20.91 -0.89 12.13
C PHE A 15 19.58 -1.54 11.73
N VAL A 16 19.36 -2.80 12.13
CA VAL A 16 18.06 -3.47 11.96
C VAL A 16 17.00 -2.80 12.83
N ARG A 17 17.28 -2.35 14.07
CA ARG A 17 16.30 -1.59 14.89
C ARG A 17 15.89 -0.26 14.29
N GLN A 18 16.78 0.45 13.62
CA GLN A 18 16.45 1.72 12.96
C GLN A 18 15.68 1.50 11.67
N LEU A 19 15.96 0.40 10.97
CA LEU A 19 15.16 -0.14 9.87
C LEU A 19 13.77 -0.60 10.35
N VAL A 20 13.68 -1.14 11.57
CA VAL A 20 12.44 -1.52 12.27
C VAL A 20 11.74 -0.28 12.88
N GLY A 21 12.44 0.85 13.04
CA GLY A 21 11.81 2.17 13.23
C GLY A 21 11.04 2.64 11.99
N ALA A 22 11.47 2.22 10.79
CA ALA A 22 10.69 2.30 9.56
C ALA A 22 9.55 1.25 9.50
N ASP A 23 9.51 0.26 10.42
CA ASP A 23 8.35 -0.63 10.60
C ASP A 23 7.11 0.09 11.13
N ASN A 24 7.13 1.39 11.42
CA ASN A 24 5.85 2.09 11.61
C ASN A 24 5.08 2.15 10.29
N ILE A 25 5.75 2.49 9.19
CA ILE A 25 5.09 2.64 7.89
C ILE A 25 4.70 1.28 7.32
N LEU A 26 5.61 0.30 7.34
CA LEU A 26 5.30 -1.03 6.81
C LEU A 26 4.20 -1.73 7.62
N ARG A 27 4.21 -1.63 8.96
CA ARG A 27 3.10 -2.16 9.78
C ARG A 27 1.80 -1.39 9.55
N GLN A 28 1.85 -0.07 9.41
CA GLN A 28 0.64 0.69 9.05
C GLN A 28 0.05 0.20 7.72
N LEU A 29 0.89 0.03 6.69
CA LEU A 29 0.45 -0.48 5.39
C LEU A 29 -0.12 -1.91 5.49
N GLU A 30 0.39 -2.73 6.41
CA GLU A 30 -0.13 -4.08 6.68
C GLU A 30 -1.55 -4.06 7.25
N TYR A 31 -1.93 -3.04 8.02
CA TYR A 31 -3.25 -2.96 8.67
C TYR A 31 -4.23 -2.00 7.99
N LEU A 32 -3.75 -1.05 7.19
CA LEU A 32 -4.61 -0.10 6.49
C LEU A 32 -5.25 -0.76 5.26
N PRO A 33 -6.59 -0.74 5.14
CA PRO A 33 -7.26 -1.26 3.96
C PRO A 33 -7.03 -0.36 2.75
N VAL A 34 -7.07 -0.94 1.56
CA VAL A 34 -6.85 -0.20 0.30
C VAL A 34 -7.86 0.93 0.08
N LEU A 35 -9.02 0.81 0.72
CA LEU A 35 -10.10 1.80 0.71
C LEU A 35 -9.68 3.16 1.27
N GLU A 36 -8.72 3.22 2.20
CA GLU A 36 -8.26 4.49 2.77
C GLU A 36 -7.48 5.35 1.75
N ALA A 37 -6.92 4.71 0.72
CA ALA A 37 -6.13 5.37 -0.31
C ALA A 37 -6.80 5.34 -1.70
N ILE A 38 -8.11 5.13 -1.76
CA ILE A 38 -8.84 5.02 -3.02
C ILE A 38 -9.01 6.38 -3.70
N GLU A 39 -8.73 6.42 -5.00
CA GLU A 39 -8.98 7.56 -5.87
C GLU A 39 -10.11 7.20 -6.84
N THR A 40 -11.07 8.10 -7.03
CA THR A 40 -12.21 7.90 -7.95
C THR A 40 -11.83 8.10 -9.41
N GLU A 41 -10.79 8.91 -9.64
CA GLU A 41 -10.26 9.20 -10.97
C GLU A 41 -8.79 8.82 -11.01
N LEU A 42 -8.39 8.20 -12.11
CA LEU A 42 -7.00 7.89 -12.36
C LEU A 42 -6.38 9.03 -13.17
N ASP A 43 -5.24 9.56 -12.70
CA ASP A 43 -4.45 10.49 -13.51
C ASP A 43 -4.13 9.83 -14.87
N ARG A 44 -4.37 10.56 -15.96
CA ARG A 44 -4.12 10.10 -17.33
C ARG A 44 -2.66 9.68 -17.56
N ASN A 45 -1.73 10.20 -16.75
CA ASN A 45 -0.32 9.84 -16.79
C ASN A 45 0.00 8.56 -16.00
N ALA A 46 -0.90 8.11 -15.12
CA ALA A 46 -0.71 6.94 -14.26
C ALA A 46 -1.17 5.62 -14.92
N ALA A 47 -1.71 5.66 -16.14
CA ALA A 47 -2.04 4.48 -16.92
C ALA A 47 -1.39 4.53 -18.30
N VAL A 48 -0.85 3.39 -18.74
CA VAL A 48 -0.50 3.21 -20.15
C VAL A 48 -1.81 3.09 -20.95
N PRO A 49 -2.07 3.95 -21.95
CA PRO A 49 -3.30 3.88 -22.75
C PRO A 49 -3.48 2.50 -23.37
N GLY A 50 -4.62 1.85 -23.10
CA GLY A 50 -4.94 0.51 -23.62
C GLY A 50 -4.44 -0.67 -22.78
N SER A 51 -3.74 -0.43 -21.68
CA SER A 51 -3.37 -1.50 -20.72
C SER A 51 -4.51 -1.79 -19.74
N VAL A 52 -4.76 -3.09 -19.49
CA VAL A 52 -5.67 -3.52 -18.43
C VAL A 52 -4.92 -3.41 -17.11
N LEU A 53 -5.41 -2.58 -16.20
CA LEU A 53 -4.81 -2.46 -14.87
C LEU A 53 -5.03 -3.75 -14.07
N PRO A 54 -4.02 -4.21 -13.31
CA PRO A 54 -4.21 -5.33 -12.40
C PRO A 54 -5.27 -5.01 -11.34
N ARG A 55 -6.00 -6.03 -10.90
CA ARG A 55 -7.09 -5.89 -9.91
C ARG A 55 -6.53 -6.01 -8.49
N SER A 56 -7.10 -5.22 -7.59
CA SER A 56 -6.97 -5.37 -6.14
C SER A 56 -8.35 -5.52 -5.50
N SER A 57 -8.45 -6.30 -4.42
CA SER A 57 -9.68 -6.44 -3.64
C SER A 57 -9.88 -5.23 -2.72
N SER A 58 -11.12 -4.83 -2.47
CA SER A 58 -11.47 -3.82 -1.46
C SER A 58 -11.05 -4.22 -0.03
N SER A 59 -10.90 -5.52 0.22
CA SER A 59 -10.39 -6.09 1.47
C SER A 59 -8.88 -6.21 1.55
N ALA A 60 -8.15 -5.91 0.47
CA ALA A 60 -6.69 -5.94 0.47
C ALA A 60 -6.11 -4.80 1.31
N THR A 61 -4.91 -5.02 1.83
CA THR A 61 -4.18 -4.02 2.60
C THR A 61 -3.34 -3.13 1.67
N LEU A 62 -2.94 -1.94 2.13
CA LEU A 62 -2.08 -1.06 1.35
C LEU A 62 -0.71 -1.71 1.07
N LEU A 63 -0.21 -2.58 1.97
CA LEU A 63 1.00 -3.36 1.75
C LEU A 63 0.86 -4.33 0.58
N GLN A 64 -0.26 -5.07 0.52
CA GLN A 64 -0.56 -5.98 -0.58
C GLN A 64 -0.71 -5.24 -1.91
N ALA A 65 -1.38 -4.07 -1.91
CA ALA A 65 -1.48 -3.21 -3.08
C ALA A 65 -0.10 -2.71 -3.54
N MET A 66 0.74 -2.27 -2.60
CA MET A 66 2.10 -1.81 -2.90
C MET A 66 2.97 -2.92 -3.52
N PHE A 67 2.94 -4.13 -2.98
CA PHE A 67 3.65 -5.26 -3.60
C PHE A 67 3.12 -5.55 -5.00
N THR A 68 1.81 -5.53 -5.21
CA THR A 68 1.23 -5.77 -6.54
C THR A 68 1.67 -4.72 -7.56
N LEU A 69 1.73 -3.44 -7.18
CA LEU A 69 2.25 -2.37 -8.05
C LEU A 69 3.70 -2.64 -8.48
N ILE A 70 4.55 -3.03 -7.52
CA ILE A 70 5.98 -3.31 -7.75
C ILE A 70 6.16 -4.58 -8.60
N GLU A 71 5.52 -5.68 -8.21
CA GLU A 71 5.63 -6.98 -8.89
C GLU A 71 5.15 -6.94 -10.33
N LYS A 72 4.07 -6.19 -10.60
CA LYS A 72 3.53 -6.03 -11.96
C LYS A 72 4.20 -4.89 -12.73
N ASN A 73 5.08 -4.12 -12.07
CA ASN A 73 5.73 -2.93 -12.62
C ASN A 73 4.69 -1.96 -13.24
N VAL A 74 3.63 -1.67 -12.49
CA VAL A 74 2.55 -0.76 -12.88
C VAL A 74 2.42 0.38 -11.87
N THR A 75 1.84 1.48 -12.31
CA THR A 75 1.64 2.70 -11.53
C THR A 75 0.27 2.79 -10.85
N ALA A 76 -0.65 1.89 -11.21
CA ALA A 76 -2.02 1.88 -10.71
C ALA A 76 -2.63 0.47 -10.66
N LEU A 77 -3.54 0.26 -9.72
CA LEU A 77 -4.42 -0.92 -9.66
C LEU A 77 -5.88 -0.47 -9.69
N SER A 78 -6.73 -1.26 -10.33
CA SER A 78 -8.17 -1.11 -10.20
C SER A 78 -8.67 -1.83 -8.95
N VAL A 79 -9.37 -1.11 -8.06
CA VAL A 79 -9.92 -1.68 -6.83
C VAL A 79 -11.36 -2.14 -7.10
N TYR A 80 -11.65 -3.37 -6.71
CA TYR A 80 -12.97 -3.98 -6.87
C TYR A 80 -13.57 -4.36 -5.52
N ASP A 81 -14.87 -4.12 -5.38
CA ASP A 81 -15.61 -4.66 -4.23
C ASP A 81 -15.61 -6.19 -4.27
N GLU A 82 -15.21 -6.81 -3.17
CA GLU A 82 -15.10 -8.26 -3.07
C GLU A 82 -16.44 -8.97 -3.31
N LYS A 83 -17.56 -8.38 -2.85
CA LYS A 83 -18.89 -8.99 -2.89
C LYS A 83 -19.59 -8.74 -4.22
N THR A 84 -19.61 -7.51 -4.70
CA THR A 84 -20.34 -7.13 -5.93
C THR A 84 -19.52 -7.32 -7.19
N GLN A 85 -18.19 -7.46 -7.07
CA GLN A 85 -17.25 -7.48 -8.19
C GLN A 85 -17.28 -6.21 -9.04
N GLU A 86 -17.89 -5.13 -8.55
CA GLU A 86 -17.89 -3.82 -9.20
C GLU A 86 -16.59 -3.09 -8.93
N GLN A 87 -16.12 -2.33 -9.91
CA GLN A 87 -14.97 -1.47 -9.71
C GLN A 87 -15.39 -0.26 -8.88
N ILE A 88 -14.70 -0.03 -7.76
CA ILE A 88 -15.02 1.05 -6.81
C ILE A 88 -14.00 2.20 -6.85
N GLY A 89 -12.90 2.03 -7.58
CA GLY A 89 -11.92 3.09 -7.81
C GLY A 89 -10.54 2.55 -8.19
N TYR A 90 -9.53 3.32 -7.86
CA TYR A 90 -8.13 3.05 -8.16
C TYR A 90 -7.25 3.27 -6.94
N VAL A 91 -6.11 2.58 -6.89
CA VAL A 91 -5.04 2.89 -5.95
C VAL A 91 -3.74 3.09 -6.72
N THR A 92 -3.00 4.14 -6.37
CA THR A 92 -1.73 4.53 -7.00
C THR A 92 -0.64 4.60 -5.95
N LEU A 93 0.64 4.58 -6.37
CA LEU A 93 1.74 4.80 -5.43
C LEU A 93 1.64 6.17 -4.74
N SER A 94 1.19 7.18 -5.48
CA SER A 94 0.94 8.53 -4.94
C SER A 94 -0.18 8.55 -3.90
N SER A 95 -1.26 7.80 -4.11
CA SER A 95 -2.37 7.76 -3.14
C SER A 95 -1.96 7.05 -1.86
N ILE A 96 -1.20 5.94 -1.96
CA ILE A 96 -0.62 5.23 -0.81
C ILE A 96 0.32 6.15 -0.02
N ASN A 97 1.24 6.84 -0.70
CA ASN A 97 2.19 7.73 -0.04
C ASN A 97 1.50 8.90 0.68
N ARG A 98 0.43 9.44 0.07
CA ARG A 98 -0.39 10.49 0.69
C ARG A 98 -1.02 10.00 1.99
N GLU A 99 -1.55 8.78 1.98
CA GLU A 99 -2.26 8.22 3.15
C GLU A 99 -1.33 7.90 4.32
N VAL A 100 -0.16 7.33 4.02
CA VAL A 100 0.92 7.16 5.01
C VAL A 100 1.33 8.52 5.60
N SER A 101 1.49 9.53 4.76
CA SER A 101 1.91 10.87 5.21
C SER A 101 0.88 11.54 6.13
N LYS A 102 -0.43 11.37 5.87
CA LYS A 102 -1.50 11.87 6.75
C LYS A 102 -1.43 11.22 8.13
N SER A 103 -1.29 9.90 8.18
CA SER A 103 -1.24 9.12 9.42
C SER A 103 -0.13 9.59 10.37
N HIS A 104 1.00 10.04 9.83
CA HIS A 104 2.12 10.59 10.61
C HIS A 104 1.86 12.01 11.16
N SER A 105 1.14 12.86 10.43
CA SER A 105 0.86 14.24 10.86
C SER A 105 -0.13 14.31 12.04
N THR A 106 -1.05 13.36 12.14
CA THR A 106 -2.06 13.32 13.21
C THR A 106 -1.48 12.93 14.58
N LEU A 107 -0.35 12.20 14.63
CA LEU A 107 0.34 11.87 15.88
C LEU A 107 1.20 13.03 16.42
N ALA A 108 1.66 13.95 15.58
CA ALA A 108 2.52 15.06 16.00
C ALA A 108 1.73 16.26 16.58
N ALA A 109 0.41 16.29 16.38
CA ALA A 109 -0.46 17.38 16.80
C ALA A 109 -1.20 17.11 18.13
N LYS A 110 -0.80 16.09 18.90
CA LYS A 110 -1.48 15.65 20.12
C LYS A 110 -0.57 15.65 21.34
#